data_AF-I9SGD6-F1
#
_entry.id   AF-I9SGD6-F1
#
_cell.length_a   1.000
_cell.length_b   1.000
_cell.length_c   1.000
_cell.angle_alpha   90.00
_cell.angle_beta   90.00
_cell.angle_gamma   90.00
#
_symmetry.space_group_name_H-M   'P 1'
#
loop_
_entity.id
_entity.type
_entity.pdbx_description
1 polymer ?
#
loop_
_entity_poly.entity_id
_entity_poly.type
_entity_poly.pdbx_seq_one_letter_code
_entity_poly.pdbx_strand_id
1 'polypeptide(L)'
;MKKQILLSAIFSFATFSMFAADLTVTNASGDPTIEGSFPNIMASAQTDDVIKFNLATDEIEEFNAITIDTKSLTIDGRNQTTGNKIKFTGTKQALSMKGACTIVIKDCIFTGKNKAQALFVQTGANLNILNCEFIKNAHSSSGGVIGISQDVNCSIKNCLFDGNSATGDGGCIRIYNNARVTIENSTFKNNNSSASGGVIYMYSTNGKNETAFALTVTNCTFVNNYAGNRAGAIYIYSRDTSKPLDGVKIINSTITANYSTKNLGGGIFVCSNTDCSSKLVIVNTIIAGNTGGLVDGAYFVPTDLGYWKGDKKDGVEIVRNYDWELKNCIFGATYSTSDDTQLNNVDQSALFDNSNIKVADFANSKIFTSLYKLDNTVFPDIEGDEVWSPTLTNDAMPVASLCENSIAIGKGTATYAGITIPTADQLGNVRPSTPSVGAVEYGSITGIFNTTAVKSDIKIWNEGNLLFAEGVEGTNPVSVYDLTGKQVYEGTIQNGNSIMINVEKGIYIAKVSGTTAKLVIR
;
A
#
# COMPACT_ATOMS: atom_id res chain seq x y z
N MET A 1 67.18 -41.67 11.15
CA MET A 1 66.58 -41.39 9.81
C MET A 1 65.38 -42.32 9.68
N LYS A 2 64.14 -41.82 9.84
CA LYS A 2 63.21 -41.41 8.75
C LYS A 2 62.94 -42.58 7.79
N LYS A 3 61.74 -43.15 7.62
CA LYS A 3 60.35 -42.61 7.64
C LYS A 3 59.35 -43.75 7.94
N GLN A 4 58.40 -43.51 8.84
CA GLN A 4 57.11 -44.22 8.89
C GLN A 4 56.20 -43.63 7.81
N ILE A 5 55.53 -44.50 7.05
CA ILE A 5 54.51 -44.16 6.06
C ILE A 5 53.20 -43.92 6.82
N LEU A 6 52.71 -42.68 6.76
CA LEU A 6 51.47 -42.25 7.42
C LEU A 6 50.28 -42.64 6.51
N LEU A 7 49.47 -43.56 7.00
CA LEU A 7 48.13 -43.84 6.50
C LEU A 7 47.22 -42.68 6.93
N SER A 8 46.97 -41.71 6.05
CA SER A 8 45.92 -40.71 6.25
C SER A 8 44.80 -41.00 5.26
N ALA A 9 43.80 -41.73 5.74
CA ALA A 9 42.56 -41.95 5.04
C ALA A 9 41.80 -40.62 4.97
N ILE A 10 41.47 -40.27 3.74
CA ILE A 10 40.59 -39.19 3.31
C ILE A 10 39.24 -39.36 4.01
N PHE A 11 39.01 -38.64 5.12
CA PHE A 11 37.65 -38.23 5.46
C PHE A 11 37.40 -36.98 4.62
N SER A 12 36.85 -37.18 3.42
CA SER A 12 36.32 -36.08 2.64
C SER A 12 35.26 -35.39 3.51
N PHE A 13 35.46 -34.10 3.79
CA PHE A 13 34.37 -33.21 4.12
C PHE A 13 33.39 -33.26 2.94
N ALA A 14 32.45 -34.20 3.00
CA ALA A 14 31.16 -34.01 2.35
C ALA A 14 30.55 -32.85 3.14
N THR A 15 30.78 -31.63 2.66
CA THR A 15 29.83 -30.55 2.86
C THR A 15 28.52 -31.12 2.36
N PHE A 16 27.69 -31.64 3.28
CA PHE A 16 26.30 -31.90 2.98
C PHE A 16 25.79 -30.58 2.44
N SER A 17 25.52 -30.53 1.14
CA SER A 17 24.58 -29.58 0.59
C SER A 17 23.30 -29.82 1.38
N MET A 18 23.08 -29.01 2.42
CA MET A 18 21.80 -29.01 3.11
C MET A 18 20.80 -28.57 2.04
N PHE A 19 20.01 -29.53 1.57
CA PHE A 19 18.88 -29.22 0.72
C PHE A 19 17.95 -28.32 1.51
N ALA A 20 17.39 -27.31 0.85
CA ALA A 20 16.29 -26.50 1.37
C ALA A 20 15.29 -27.38 2.12
N ALA A 21 15.06 -27.09 3.40
CA ALA A 21 14.12 -27.82 4.24
C ALA A 21 12.88 -26.97 4.54
N ASP A 22 11.73 -27.64 4.63
CA ASP A 22 10.54 -27.06 5.23
C ASP A 22 10.63 -27.19 6.76
N LEU A 23 10.89 -26.10 7.47
CA LEU A 23 10.91 -26.06 8.93
C LEU A 23 9.57 -25.53 9.44
N THR A 24 8.85 -26.35 10.21
CA THR A 24 7.50 -26.00 10.67
C THR A 24 7.52 -25.50 12.11
N VAL A 25 7.01 -24.29 12.32
CA VAL A 25 6.66 -23.76 13.64
C VAL A 25 5.39 -24.43 14.12
N THR A 26 5.49 -25.16 15.22
CA THR A 26 4.40 -25.97 15.81
C THR A 26 4.00 -25.49 17.21
N ASN A 27 4.71 -24.49 17.74
CA ASN A 27 4.41 -23.89 19.04
C ASN A 27 4.32 -22.35 18.90
N ALA A 28 3.25 -21.76 19.44
CA ALA A 28 3.01 -20.31 19.36
C ALA A 28 3.89 -19.49 20.31
N SER A 29 4.67 -20.14 21.18
CA SER A 29 5.49 -19.45 22.16
C SER A 29 6.51 -18.49 21.55
N GLY A 30 6.78 -17.39 22.25
CA GLY A 30 7.83 -16.42 21.91
C GLY A 30 9.18 -16.72 22.57
N ASP A 31 9.28 -17.81 23.34
CA ASP A 31 10.51 -18.23 24.01
C ASP A 31 11.39 -19.07 23.07
N PRO A 32 12.65 -18.67 22.80
CA PRO A 32 13.57 -19.43 21.94
C PRO A 32 14.00 -20.79 22.50
N THR A 33 13.78 -21.06 23.79
CA THR A 33 14.11 -22.34 24.43
C THR A 33 13.04 -23.40 24.21
N ILE A 34 11.84 -23.01 23.77
CA ILE A 34 10.73 -23.93 23.51
C ILE A 34 10.87 -24.52 22.11
N GLU A 35 10.97 -25.84 22.03
CA GLU A 35 11.05 -26.57 20.77
C GLU A 35 9.83 -26.27 19.88
N GLY A 36 10.08 -26.02 18.59
CA GLY A 36 9.04 -25.72 17.61
C GLY A 36 8.47 -24.30 17.69
N SER A 37 8.99 -23.45 18.58
CA SER A 37 8.66 -22.02 18.61
C SER A 37 9.29 -21.28 17.42
N PHE A 38 8.70 -20.16 16.99
CA PHE A 38 9.26 -19.40 15.86
C PHE A 38 10.72 -18.95 16.13
N PRO A 39 11.09 -18.39 17.29
CA PRO A 39 12.49 -18.06 17.58
C PRO A 39 13.41 -19.28 17.62
N ASN A 40 12.94 -20.42 18.11
CA ASN A 40 13.70 -21.68 18.14
C ASN A 40 13.98 -22.21 16.73
N ILE A 41 12.96 -22.25 15.87
CA ILE A 41 13.06 -22.66 14.47
C ILE A 41 13.98 -21.70 13.70
N MET A 42 13.83 -20.38 13.89
CA MET A 42 14.68 -19.39 13.24
C MET A 42 16.16 -19.52 13.64
N ALA A 43 16.47 -20.00 14.85
CA ALA A 43 17.85 -20.21 15.29
C ALA A 43 18.52 -21.39 14.56
N SER A 44 17.76 -22.43 14.20
CA SER A 44 18.27 -23.62 13.50
C SER A 44 18.24 -23.51 11.97
N ALA A 45 17.39 -22.62 11.43
CA ALA A 45 17.24 -22.42 9.99
C ALA A 45 18.55 -22.05 9.28
N GLN A 46 18.73 -22.62 8.09
CA GLN A 46 19.85 -22.43 7.18
C GLN A 46 19.42 -21.70 5.89
N THR A 47 20.38 -21.49 5.00
CA THR A 47 20.11 -20.94 3.67
C THR A 47 19.20 -21.88 2.87
N ASP A 48 18.29 -21.28 2.12
CA ASP A 48 17.25 -21.86 1.27
C ASP A 48 16.09 -22.55 2.01
N ASP A 49 16.11 -22.58 3.34
CA ASP A 49 14.99 -23.11 4.13
C ASP A 49 13.70 -22.29 3.96
N VAL A 50 12.56 -22.96 4.14
CA VAL A 50 11.23 -22.36 4.18
C VAL A 50 10.63 -22.58 5.55
N ILE A 51 10.40 -21.49 6.27
CA ILE A 51 9.73 -21.48 7.57
C ILE A 51 8.22 -21.48 7.32
N LYS A 52 7.55 -22.54 7.75
CA LYS A 52 6.10 -22.74 7.66
C LYS A 52 5.48 -22.74 9.05
N PHE A 53 4.16 -22.61 9.13
CA PHE A 53 3.46 -22.58 10.41
C PHE A 53 2.32 -23.59 10.42
N ASN A 54 2.22 -24.34 11.52
CA ASN A 54 1.14 -25.27 11.78
C ASN A 54 0.70 -25.12 13.24
N LEU A 55 -0.04 -24.04 13.49
CA LEU A 55 -0.43 -23.60 14.82
C LEU A 55 -1.95 -23.70 15.00
N ALA A 56 -2.40 -24.05 16.20
CA ALA A 56 -3.82 -24.11 16.52
C ALA A 56 -4.52 -22.73 16.44
N THR A 57 -3.75 -21.65 16.64
CA THR A 57 -4.19 -20.26 16.49
C THR A 57 -3.31 -19.55 15.47
N ASP A 58 -3.73 -18.36 15.05
CA ASP A 58 -3.00 -17.54 14.07
C ASP A 58 -2.04 -16.54 14.70
N GLU A 59 -1.79 -16.62 16.01
CA GLU A 59 -1.02 -15.62 16.76
C GLU A 59 0.23 -16.25 17.35
N ILE A 60 1.35 -15.53 17.25
CA ILE A 60 2.61 -15.86 17.92
C ILE A 60 2.79 -14.90 19.10
N GLU A 61 3.13 -15.46 20.26
CA GLU A 61 3.45 -14.72 21.47
C GLU A 61 4.63 -13.76 21.28
N GLU A 62 4.79 -12.82 22.22
CA GLU A 62 5.88 -11.85 22.12
C GLU A 62 7.27 -12.49 22.20
N PHE A 63 8.13 -12.17 21.23
CA PHE A 63 9.54 -12.57 21.23
C PHE A 63 10.46 -11.36 21.09
N ASN A 64 11.69 -11.51 21.57
CA ASN A 64 12.74 -10.52 21.39
C ASN A 64 13.24 -10.51 19.94
N ALA A 65 13.78 -9.37 19.50
CA ALA A 65 14.30 -9.19 18.15
C ALA A 65 15.17 -10.37 17.66
N ILE A 66 14.87 -10.85 16.45
CA ILE A 66 15.63 -11.91 15.78
C ILE A 66 16.52 -11.26 14.72
N THR A 67 17.81 -11.57 14.77
CA THR A 67 18.74 -11.17 13.72
C THR A 67 18.94 -12.32 12.73
N ILE A 68 18.76 -12.04 11.45
CA ILE A 68 18.98 -12.96 10.35
C ILE A 68 20.20 -12.44 9.58
N ASP A 69 21.31 -13.18 9.67
CA ASP A 69 22.53 -12.85 8.96
C ASP A 69 23.05 -14.02 8.13
N THR A 70 23.66 -13.71 6.98
CA THR A 70 24.36 -14.67 6.10
C THR A 70 23.53 -15.83 5.53
N LYS A 71 22.28 -16.00 5.95
CA LYS A 71 21.33 -17.01 5.48
C LYS A 71 20.18 -16.40 4.72
N SER A 72 19.93 -16.91 3.53
CA SER A 72 18.77 -16.51 2.71
C SER A 72 17.66 -17.52 2.94
N LEU A 73 16.43 -17.10 3.26
CA LEU A 73 15.35 -18.03 3.58
C LEU A 73 13.98 -17.41 3.26
N THR A 74 12.95 -18.25 3.28
CA THR A 74 11.56 -17.82 3.12
C THR A 74 10.79 -18.00 4.44
N ILE A 75 10.01 -17.00 4.83
CA ILE A 75 8.99 -17.10 5.87
C ILE A 75 7.63 -17.11 5.16
N ASP A 76 6.97 -18.27 5.17
CA ASP A 76 5.64 -18.48 4.60
C ASP A 76 4.60 -18.48 5.73
N GLY A 77 4.00 -17.31 5.98
CA GLY A 77 3.06 -17.07 7.07
C GLY A 77 1.70 -17.74 6.90
N ARG A 78 1.47 -18.55 5.86
CA ARG A 78 0.21 -19.28 5.72
C ARG A 78 0.15 -20.42 6.74
N ASN A 79 -0.72 -20.28 7.74
CA ASN A 79 -0.95 -21.31 8.73
C ASN A 79 -1.63 -22.53 8.08
N GLN A 80 -0.98 -23.69 8.17
CA GLN A 80 -1.46 -24.93 7.56
C GLN A 80 -2.71 -25.49 8.25
N THR A 81 -2.91 -25.20 9.54
CA THR A 81 -4.08 -25.66 10.30
C THR A 81 -5.33 -24.84 9.94
N THR A 82 -5.22 -23.51 9.99
CA THR A 82 -6.39 -22.62 9.84
C THR A 82 -6.58 -22.12 8.41
N GLY A 83 -5.54 -22.13 7.59
CA GLY A 83 -5.51 -21.45 6.31
C GLY A 83 -5.53 -19.93 6.45
N ASN A 84 -5.16 -19.34 7.58
CA ASN A 84 -5.04 -17.88 7.72
C ASN A 84 -3.57 -17.43 7.69
N LYS A 85 -3.36 -16.12 7.68
CA LYS A 85 -2.03 -15.52 7.85
C LYS A 85 -1.65 -15.51 9.32
N ILE A 86 -0.41 -15.86 9.62
CA ILE A 86 0.16 -15.73 10.96
C ILE A 86 0.35 -14.26 11.31
N LYS A 87 -0.09 -13.92 12.52
CA LYS A 87 0.01 -12.60 13.14
C LYS A 87 1.18 -12.58 14.11
N PHE A 88 2.13 -11.71 13.80
CA PHE A 88 3.18 -11.29 14.71
C PHE A 88 2.64 -10.12 15.53
N THR A 89 2.27 -10.36 16.78
CA THR A 89 1.61 -9.38 17.67
C THR A 89 2.45 -9.04 18.90
N GLY A 90 2.69 -7.76 19.19
CA GLY A 90 3.28 -7.36 20.47
C GLY A 90 4.18 -6.14 20.44
N THR A 91 4.95 -5.95 21.50
CA THR A 91 5.87 -4.80 21.66
C THR A 91 7.35 -5.10 21.45
N LYS A 92 7.77 -6.37 21.39
CA LYS A 92 9.19 -6.76 21.43
C LYS A 92 9.76 -7.24 20.10
N GLN A 93 8.93 -7.33 19.06
CA GLN A 93 9.29 -7.99 17.81
C GLN A 93 9.98 -7.04 16.83
N ALA A 94 11.06 -7.55 16.26
CA ALA A 94 11.68 -7.02 15.06
C ALA A 94 12.39 -8.18 14.35
N LEU A 95 12.32 -8.21 13.03
CA LEU A 95 13.20 -9.04 12.21
C LEU A 95 14.27 -8.13 11.61
N SER A 96 15.50 -8.32 12.07
CA SER A 96 16.65 -7.52 11.63
C SER A 96 17.50 -8.34 10.67
N MET A 97 17.67 -7.87 9.46
CA MET A 97 18.34 -8.60 8.37
C MET A 97 19.63 -7.87 8.03
N LYS A 98 20.76 -8.58 8.01
CA LYS A 98 22.08 -7.98 7.76
C LYS A 98 23.03 -8.92 7.03
N GLY A 99 24.04 -8.34 6.38
CA GLY A 99 25.01 -9.13 5.62
C GLY A 99 24.38 -9.74 4.36
N ALA A 100 25.16 -10.54 3.63
CA ALA A 100 24.73 -11.10 2.35
C ALA A 100 23.63 -12.16 2.53
N CYS A 101 22.38 -11.72 2.65
CA CYS A 101 21.20 -12.56 2.73
C CYS A 101 20.06 -12.00 1.88
N THR A 102 19.17 -12.89 1.44
CA THR A 102 17.90 -12.52 0.80
C THR A 102 16.77 -13.18 1.57
N ILE A 103 15.90 -12.37 2.16
CA ILE A 103 14.75 -12.87 2.92
C ILE A 103 13.47 -12.64 2.14
N VAL A 104 12.68 -13.68 2.00
CA VAL A 104 11.30 -13.60 1.49
C VAL A 104 10.35 -13.71 2.66
N ILE A 105 9.45 -12.75 2.84
CA ILE A 105 8.36 -12.81 3.81
C ILE A 105 7.06 -12.75 3.03
N LYS A 106 6.21 -13.76 3.20
CA LYS A 106 4.92 -13.77 2.54
C LYS A 106 3.78 -14.22 3.44
N ASP A 107 2.59 -13.73 3.13
CA ASP A 107 1.35 -14.14 3.79
C ASP A 107 1.38 -13.97 5.32
N CYS A 108 2.01 -12.89 5.80
CA CYS A 108 2.13 -12.55 7.21
C CYS A 108 1.31 -11.30 7.58
N ILE A 109 0.92 -11.19 8.84
CA ILE A 109 0.38 -9.97 9.43
C ILE A 109 1.34 -9.49 10.53
N PHE A 110 1.75 -8.23 10.47
CA PHE A 110 2.53 -7.58 11.53
C PHE A 110 1.68 -6.49 12.16
N THR A 111 1.42 -6.62 13.47
CA THR A 111 0.61 -5.65 14.21
C THR A 111 1.09 -5.50 15.65
N GLY A 112 0.76 -4.38 16.28
CA GLY A 112 1.21 -4.05 17.62
C GLY A 112 2.31 -3.00 17.65
N LYS A 113 2.63 -2.52 18.86
CA LYS A 113 3.55 -1.40 19.07
C LYS A 113 4.98 -1.90 19.22
N ASN A 114 5.59 -2.33 18.13
CA ASN A 114 7.00 -2.74 18.13
C ASN A 114 7.87 -1.61 18.71
N LYS A 115 8.76 -1.95 19.66
CA LYS A 115 9.76 -1.01 20.19
C LYS A 115 10.72 -0.49 19.12
N ALA A 116 10.79 -1.18 17.98
CA ALA A 116 11.59 -0.84 16.81
C ALA A 116 10.72 -0.99 15.55
N GLN A 117 11.30 -0.84 14.36
CA GLN A 117 10.65 -1.25 13.12
C GLN A 117 10.32 -2.74 13.16
N ALA A 118 9.15 -3.13 12.64
CA ALA A 118 8.77 -4.55 12.50
C ALA A 118 9.82 -5.31 11.67
N LEU A 119 10.29 -4.67 10.60
CA LEU A 119 11.32 -5.19 9.70
C LEU A 119 12.44 -4.14 9.57
N PHE A 120 13.67 -4.53 9.84
CA PHE A 120 14.84 -3.67 9.65
C PHE A 120 15.85 -4.34 8.74
N VAL A 121 16.08 -3.75 7.57
CA VAL A 121 16.99 -4.27 6.55
C VAL A 121 18.25 -3.42 6.55
N GLN A 122 19.37 -4.07 6.82
CA GLN A 122 20.69 -3.46 6.91
C GLN A 122 21.52 -3.78 5.67
N THR A 123 22.62 -3.05 5.52
CA THR A 123 23.52 -3.17 4.37
C THR A 123 23.92 -4.61 4.07
N GLY A 124 23.88 -4.95 2.78
CA GLY A 124 24.18 -6.27 2.25
C GLY A 124 22.99 -7.23 2.17
N ALA A 125 21.89 -6.94 2.88
CA ALA A 125 20.69 -7.77 2.86
C ALA A 125 19.70 -7.31 1.78
N ASN A 126 18.88 -8.24 1.30
CA ASN A 126 17.74 -7.98 0.44
C ASN A 126 16.45 -8.50 1.09
N LEU A 127 15.33 -7.83 0.82
CA LEU A 127 14.03 -8.19 1.37
C LEU A 127 12.95 -8.21 0.28
N ASN A 128 12.22 -9.32 0.20
CA ASN A 128 11.03 -9.45 -0.64
C ASN A 128 9.80 -9.70 0.23
N ILE A 129 8.83 -8.80 0.20
CA ILE A 129 7.59 -8.87 0.98
C ILE A 129 6.43 -9.10 0.02
N LEU A 130 5.65 -10.16 0.22
CA LEU A 130 4.52 -10.50 -0.65
C LEU A 130 3.25 -10.79 0.16
N ASN A 131 2.12 -10.20 -0.25
CA ASN A 131 0.81 -10.49 0.36
C ASN A 131 0.77 -10.28 1.88
N CYS A 132 1.56 -9.35 2.42
CA CYS A 132 1.63 -9.09 3.86
C CYS A 132 0.74 -7.91 4.27
N GLU A 133 0.34 -7.89 5.54
CA GLU A 133 -0.42 -6.77 6.12
C GLU A 133 0.36 -6.20 7.31
N PHE A 134 0.48 -4.88 7.34
CA PHE A 134 1.10 -4.13 8.41
C PHE A 134 0.04 -3.21 8.99
N ILE A 135 -0.43 -3.55 10.19
CA ILE A 135 -1.64 -2.95 10.76
C ILE A 135 -1.31 -2.30 12.09
N LYS A 136 -1.58 -1.00 12.21
CA LYS A 136 -1.51 -0.25 13.48
C LYS A 136 -0.19 -0.41 14.23
N ASN A 137 0.91 -0.52 13.48
CA ASN A 137 2.25 -0.48 14.06
C ASN A 137 2.60 0.95 14.45
N ALA A 138 3.32 1.13 15.54
CA ALA A 138 3.74 2.45 16.00
C ALA A 138 5.19 2.40 16.47
N HIS A 139 6.04 3.23 15.88
CA HIS A 139 7.44 3.36 16.26
C HIS A 139 7.74 4.79 16.74
N SER A 140 8.47 4.92 17.85
CA SER A 140 8.83 6.21 18.44
C SER A 140 10.01 6.92 17.75
N SER A 141 10.34 6.52 16.52
CA SER A 141 11.37 7.13 15.68
C SER A 141 10.86 7.14 14.23
N SER A 142 11.75 7.02 13.24
CA SER A 142 11.39 6.99 11.81
C SER A 142 11.16 5.57 11.28
N GLY A 143 10.37 5.48 10.20
CA GLY A 143 10.01 4.22 9.55
C GLY A 143 9.09 3.40 10.45
N GLY A 144 7.80 3.73 10.50
CA GLY A 144 6.87 3.12 11.46
C GLY A 144 6.79 1.59 11.42
N VAL A 145 7.19 0.99 10.29
CA VAL A 145 7.12 -0.45 10.05
C VAL A 145 8.42 -1.01 9.49
N ILE A 146 8.95 -0.39 8.44
CA ILE A 146 10.10 -0.90 7.68
C ILE A 146 11.21 0.15 7.67
N GLY A 147 12.38 -0.21 8.20
CA GLY A 147 13.59 0.58 8.04
C GLY A 147 14.51 -0.06 7.00
N ILE A 148 14.88 0.69 5.98
CA ILE A 148 15.76 0.24 4.89
C ILE A 148 17.03 1.09 4.93
N SER A 149 18.14 0.43 5.26
CA SER A 149 19.47 1.03 5.31
C SER A 149 20.09 1.10 3.91
N GLN A 150 21.33 1.57 3.86
CA GLN A 150 22.03 1.77 2.60
C GLN A 150 22.34 0.47 1.83
N ASP A 151 22.38 0.58 0.51
CA ASP A 151 22.76 -0.50 -0.43
C ASP A 151 21.89 -1.77 -0.32
N VAL A 152 20.60 -1.59 -0.02
CA VAL A 152 19.61 -2.66 0.11
C VAL A 152 18.69 -2.70 -1.11
N ASN A 153 18.35 -3.89 -1.61
CA ASN A 153 17.20 -4.07 -2.51
C ASN A 153 15.99 -4.55 -1.72
N CYS A 154 14.87 -3.85 -1.87
CA CYS A 154 13.61 -4.22 -1.24
C CYS A 154 12.47 -4.25 -2.27
N SER A 155 11.73 -5.35 -2.31
CA SER A 155 10.52 -5.50 -3.12
C SER A 155 9.31 -5.68 -2.21
N ILE A 156 8.26 -4.91 -2.41
CA ILE A 156 7.01 -4.96 -1.64
C ILE A 156 5.87 -5.15 -2.64
N LYS A 157 5.11 -6.24 -2.51
CA LYS A 157 4.09 -6.59 -3.50
C LYS A 157 2.80 -7.08 -2.85
N ASN A 158 1.67 -6.58 -3.35
CA ASN A 158 0.34 -6.97 -2.87
C ASN A 158 0.17 -6.80 -1.35
N CYS A 159 0.75 -5.75 -0.78
CA CYS A 159 0.75 -5.53 0.66
C CYS A 159 -0.25 -4.45 1.07
N LEU A 160 -0.76 -4.56 2.30
CA LEU A 160 -1.59 -3.54 2.95
C LEU A 160 -0.81 -2.90 4.11
N PHE A 161 -0.77 -1.58 4.13
CA PHE A 161 -0.28 -0.78 5.26
C PHE A 161 -1.42 0.10 5.76
N ASP A 162 -1.97 -0.24 6.93
CA ASP A 162 -3.15 0.41 7.50
C ASP A 162 -2.89 0.94 8.90
N GLY A 163 -3.03 2.25 9.09
CA GLY A 163 -3.00 2.84 10.43
C GLY A 163 -1.62 2.83 11.09
N ASN A 164 -0.53 2.66 10.34
CA ASN A 164 0.81 2.65 10.91
C ASN A 164 1.31 4.07 11.20
N SER A 165 2.13 4.22 12.23
CA SER A 165 2.59 5.52 12.68
C SER A 165 4.07 5.58 13.08
N ALA A 166 4.66 6.75 12.88
CA ALA A 166 6.00 7.11 13.31
C ALA A 166 5.99 8.51 13.94
N THR A 167 6.70 8.70 15.07
CA THR A 167 6.92 10.06 15.60
C THR A 167 8.00 10.81 14.82
N GLY A 168 8.89 10.10 14.12
CA GLY A 168 9.82 10.65 13.15
C GLY A 168 9.30 10.52 11.72
N ASP A 169 10.20 10.69 10.73
CA ASP A 169 9.84 10.61 9.31
C ASP A 169 9.44 9.21 8.83
N GLY A 170 8.59 9.12 7.81
CA GLY A 170 8.17 7.86 7.19
C GLY A 170 7.24 7.07 8.09
N GLY A 171 5.94 7.36 8.04
CA GLY A 171 4.93 6.69 8.87
C GLY A 171 4.88 5.18 8.70
N CYS A 172 5.38 4.66 7.56
CA CYS A 172 5.54 3.24 7.30
C CYS A 172 7.00 2.88 7.00
N ILE A 173 7.57 3.51 5.97
CA ILE A 173 8.82 3.07 5.36
C ILE A 173 9.83 4.23 5.40
N ARG A 174 11.00 3.95 5.96
CA ARG A 174 12.18 4.81 5.82
C ARG A 174 13.18 4.18 4.88
N ILE A 175 13.62 4.92 3.87
CA ILE A 175 14.60 4.49 2.88
C ILE A 175 15.84 5.39 2.96
N TYR A 176 17.02 4.80 3.15
CA TYR A 176 18.29 5.51 3.29
C TYR A 176 19.25 5.17 2.14
N ASN A 177 20.02 6.15 1.66
CA ASN A 177 21.22 6.06 0.79
C ASN A 177 21.33 4.84 -0.15
N ASN A 178 21.36 5.00 -1.46
CA ASN A 178 21.57 3.91 -2.46
C ASN A 178 20.58 2.73 -2.42
N ALA A 179 19.67 2.64 -1.44
CA ALA A 179 18.68 1.59 -1.43
C ALA A 179 17.75 1.68 -2.66
N ARG A 180 17.36 0.52 -3.16
CA ARG A 180 16.51 0.36 -4.34
C ARG A 180 15.23 -0.31 -3.92
N VAL A 181 14.12 0.43 -3.96
CA VAL A 181 12.84 -0.06 -3.47
C VAL A 181 11.83 -0.11 -4.62
N THR A 182 11.19 -1.27 -4.78
CA THR A 182 10.06 -1.45 -5.71
C THR A 182 8.82 -1.80 -4.92
N ILE A 183 7.72 -1.09 -5.17
CA ILE A 183 6.44 -1.28 -4.51
C ILE A 183 5.37 -1.48 -5.59
N GLU A 184 4.66 -2.60 -5.53
CA GLU A 184 3.68 -2.99 -6.53
C GLU A 184 2.34 -3.39 -5.89
N ASN A 185 1.24 -3.01 -6.53
CA ASN A 185 -0.11 -3.52 -6.23
C ASN A 185 -0.51 -3.40 -4.75
N SER A 186 -0.06 -2.35 -4.07
CA SER A 186 -0.15 -2.23 -2.61
C SER A 186 -0.98 -1.02 -2.20
N THR A 187 -1.63 -1.11 -1.04
CA THR A 187 -2.43 -0.01 -0.47
C THR A 187 -1.78 0.50 0.81
N PHE A 188 -1.64 1.81 0.89
CA PHE A 188 -1.22 2.56 2.07
C PHE A 188 -2.35 3.49 2.48
N LYS A 189 -3.05 3.15 3.57
CA LYS A 189 -4.16 3.95 4.07
C LYS A 189 -4.00 4.35 5.53
N ASN A 190 -4.44 5.55 5.87
CA ASN A 190 -4.51 6.05 7.24
C ASN A 190 -3.17 6.01 8.00
N ASN A 191 -2.03 6.06 7.29
CA ASN A 191 -0.73 6.05 7.93
C ASN A 191 -0.28 7.46 8.28
N ASN A 192 0.54 7.58 9.32
CA ASN A 192 0.84 8.86 9.95
C ASN A 192 2.33 9.01 10.27
N SER A 193 2.90 10.17 9.95
CA SER A 193 4.17 10.64 10.50
C SER A 193 3.98 11.98 11.19
N SER A 194 4.51 12.15 12.41
CA SER A 194 4.58 13.49 13.03
C SER A 194 5.58 14.43 12.34
N ALA A 195 6.39 13.92 11.40
CA ALA A 195 7.38 14.67 10.63
C ALA A 195 7.02 14.63 9.13
N SER A 196 7.95 14.23 8.25
CA SER A 196 7.71 14.24 6.79
C SER A 196 7.48 12.83 6.23
N GLY A 197 6.71 12.74 5.15
CA GLY A 197 6.42 11.48 4.48
C GLY A 197 5.49 10.62 5.33
N GLY A 198 4.19 10.90 5.28
CA GLY A 198 3.19 10.18 6.07
C GLY A 198 3.19 8.68 5.83
N VAL A 199 3.72 8.24 4.67
CA VAL A 199 4.01 6.83 4.39
C VAL A 199 5.50 6.58 4.21
N ILE A 200 6.08 7.20 3.18
CA ILE A 200 7.45 6.94 2.74
C ILE A 200 8.30 8.18 2.97
N TYR A 201 9.41 8.00 3.67
CA TYR A 201 10.48 8.99 3.73
C TYR A 201 11.75 8.41 3.13
N MET A 202 12.18 9.02 2.03
CA MET A 202 13.35 8.64 1.26
C MET A 202 14.40 9.74 1.38
N TYR A 203 15.60 9.39 1.85
CA TYR A 203 16.65 10.38 2.11
C TYR A 203 18.04 9.88 1.72
N SER A 204 18.78 10.71 0.99
CA SER A 204 20.20 10.50 0.69
C SER A 204 21.09 11.54 1.39
N THR A 205 22.30 11.12 1.77
CA THR A 205 23.38 11.99 2.27
C THR A 205 24.42 12.28 1.20
N ASN A 206 25.00 13.48 1.23
CA ASN A 206 26.06 13.88 0.29
C ASN A 206 27.31 12.98 0.37
N GLY A 207 27.90 12.64 -0.78
CA GLY A 207 29.21 11.99 -0.88
C GLY A 207 29.26 10.54 -0.41
N LYS A 208 28.11 9.88 -0.25
CA LYS A 208 28.01 8.48 0.18
C LYS A 208 27.36 7.56 -0.85
N ASN A 209 26.98 8.09 -2.02
CA ASN A 209 26.26 7.30 -3.01
C ASN A 209 27.17 6.85 -4.15
N GLU A 210 27.42 5.54 -4.21
CA GLU A 210 28.14 4.93 -5.33
C GLU A 210 27.21 4.68 -6.53
N THR A 211 25.90 4.54 -6.28
CA THR A 211 24.87 4.26 -7.29
C THR A 211 23.66 5.19 -7.17
N ALA A 212 22.85 5.29 -8.23
CA ALA A 212 21.65 6.12 -8.21
C ALA A 212 20.57 5.51 -7.30
N PHE A 213 20.02 6.37 -6.43
CA PHE A 213 18.97 6.03 -5.48
C PHE A 213 17.62 5.86 -6.22
N ALA A 214 16.87 4.78 -5.95
CA ALA A 214 15.71 4.42 -6.76
C ALA A 214 14.49 3.99 -5.93
N LEU A 215 13.32 4.51 -6.31
CA LEU A 215 12.01 4.14 -5.78
C LEU A 215 11.06 3.97 -6.96
N THR A 216 10.59 2.76 -7.21
CA THR A 216 9.55 2.50 -8.21
C THR A 216 8.27 2.11 -7.51
N VAL A 217 7.19 2.87 -7.74
CA VAL A 217 5.86 2.64 -7.20
C VAL A 217 4.92 2.39 -8.37
N THR A 218 4.25 1.25 -8.39
CA THR A 218 3.44 0.81 -9.53
C THR A 218 2.11 0.23 -9.08
N ASN A 219 0.99 0.66 -9.67
CA ASN A 219 -0.33 0.13 -9.32
C ASN A 219 -0.63 0.22 -7.81
N CYS A 220 -0.24 1.30 -7.14
CA CYS A 220 -0.44 1.44 -5.70
C CYS A 220 -1.47 2.51 -5.37
N THR A 221 -2.17 2.34 -4.25
CA THR A 221 -3.10 3.34 -3.71
C THR A 221 -2.55 3.93 -2.41
N PHE A 222 -2.34 5.24 -2.36
CA PHE A 222 -1.97 6.02 -1.16
C PHE A 222 -3.12 6.96 -0.83
N VAL A 223 -3.79 6.70 0.28
CA VAL A 223 -5.02 7.42 0.65
C VAL A 223 -5.09 7.75 2.13
N ASN A 224 -5.57 8.94 2.47
CA ASN A 224 -5.76 9.38 3.85
C ASN A 224 -4.49 9.29 4.71
N ASN A 225 -3.31 9.48 4.13
CA ASN A 225 -2.06 9.48 4.91
C ASN A 225 -1.72 10.90 5.35
N TYR A 226 -1.10 11.00 6.52
CA TYR A 226 -0.85 12.25 7.23
C TYR A 226 0.63 12.49 7.50
N ALA A 227 1.09 13.72 7.30
CA ALA A 227 2.38 14.20 7.76
C ALA A 227 2.24 15.49 8.57
N GLY A 228 2.84 15.54 9.76
CA GLY A 228 2.94 16.75 10.59
C GLY A 228 3.90 17.81 10.02
N ASN A 229 4.48 17.59 8.84
CA ASN A 229 5.34 18.54 8.14
C ASN A 229 5.04 18.57 6.63
N ARG A 230 5.78 17.81 5.81
CA ARG A 230 5.69 17.81 4.34
C ARG A 230 5.38 16.41 3.81
N ALA A 231 4.72 16.32 2.66
CA ALA A 231 4.33 15.06 2.03
C ALA A 231 3.47 14.15 2.89
N GLY A 232 2.15 14.28 2.75
CA GLY A 232 1.20 13.37 3.39
C GLY A 232 1.41 11.92 2.98
N ALA A 233 1.94 11.65 1.77
CA ALA A 233 2.32 10.30 1.36
C ALA A 233 3.84 10.10 1.23
N ILE A 234 4.47 10.73 0.23
CA ILE A 234 5.84 10.38 -0.20
C ILE A 234 6.74 11.60 -0.13
N TYR A 235 7.70 11.57 0.79
CA TYR A 235 8.75 12.57 0.89
C TYR A 235 10.06 12.03 0.32
N ILE A 236 10.67 12.77 -0.60
CA ILE A 236 11.96 12.43 -1.21
C ILE A 236 12.92 13.58 -0.99
N TYR A 237 14.10 13.29 -0.46
CA TYR A 237 15.18 14.26 -0.32
C TYR A 237 16.52 13.69 -0.76
N SER A 238 17.05 14.24 -1.87
CA SER A 238 18.41 13.97 -2.30
C SER A 238 19.37 15.07 -1.85
N ARG A 239 20.44 14.70 -1.14
CA ARG A 239 21.54 15.63 -0.81
C ARG A 239 22.79 15.43 -1.67
N ASP A 240 22.77 14.46 -2.59
CA ASP A 240 23.96 14.05 -3.31
C ASP A 240 24.15 14.82 -4.61
N THR A 241 25.14 15.73 -4.61
CA THR A 241 25.46 16.59 -5.75
C THR A 241 26.20 15.85 -6.87
N SER A 242 26.68 14.64 -6.61
CA SER A 242 27.37 13.79 -7.60
C SER A 242 26.46 12.81 -8.32
N LYS A 243 25.26 12.53 -7.75
CA LYS A 243 24.29 11.57 -8.28
C LYS A 243 22.87 12.14 -8.22
N PRO A 244 22.29 12.60 -9.35
CA PRO A 244 20.92 13.09 -9.37
C PRO A 244 19.92 11.98 -9.02
N LEU A 245 18.71 12.35 -8.57
CA LEU A 245 17.60 11.38 -8.48
C LEU A 245 17.28 10.92 -9.90
N ASP A 246 17.76 9.76 -10.36
CA ASP A 246 17.46 9.22 -11.70
C ASP A 246 16.57 7.96 -11.61
N GLY A 247 15.85 7.80 -10.50
CA GLY A 247 15.25 6.52 -10.14
C GLY A 247 13.89 6.56 -9.45
N VAL A 248 13.30 7.74 -9.23
CA VAL A 248 11.94 7.79 -8.68
C VAL A 248 10.91 7.73 -9.81
N LYS A 249 10.16 6.62 -9.84
CA LYS A 249 9.13 6.35 -10.84
C LYS A 249 7.82 6.03 -10.14
N ILE A 250 6.74 6.72 -10.51
CA ILE A 250 5.39 6.45 -10.01
C ILE A 250 4.50 6.18 -11.22
N ILE A 251 4.01 4.96 -11.33
CA ILE A 251 3.37 4.46 -12.55
C ILE A 251 2.00 3.91 -12.19
N ASN A 252 0.99 4.22 -12.98
CA ASN A 252 -0.35 3.65 -12.84
C ASN A 252 -0.84 3.67 -11.38
N SER A 253 -0.60 4.73 -10.61
CA SER A 253 -0.89 4.74 -9.16
C SER A 253 -1.94 5.79 -8.80
N THR A 254 -2.54 5.66 -7.62
CA THR A 254 -3.53 6.62 -7.10
C THR A 254 -3.03 7.17 -5.77
N ILE A 255 -2.74 8.47 -5.72
CA ILE A 255 -2.28 9.21 -4.54
C ILE A 255 -3.30 10.33 -4.30
N THR A 256 -4.16 10.16 -3.29
CA THR A 256 -5.31 11.05 -3.08
C THR A 256 -5.62 11.23 -1.60
N ALA A 257 -6.23 12.35 -1.23
CA ALA A 257 -6.66 12.61 0.15
C ALA A 257 -5.56 12.51 1.21
N ASN A 258 -4.30 12.69 0.80
CA ASN A 258 -3.17 12.76 1.73
C ASN A 258 -3.00 14.20 2.21
N TYR A 259 -2.60 14.36 3.47
CA TYR A 259 -2.54 15.65 4.13
C TYR A 259 -1.17 15.91 4.76
N SER A 260 -0.64 17.12 4.58
CA SER A 260 0.57 17.56 5.26
C SER A 260 0.38 18.95 5.88
N THR A 261 0.70 19.17 7.15
CA THR A 261 0.38 20.45 7.83
C THR A 261 1.18 21.67 7.40
N LYS A 262 2.38 21.53 6.81
CA LYS A 262 3.30 22.66 6.55
C LYS A 262 3.55 22.93 5.06
N ASN A 263 2.50 23.37 4.38
CA ASN A 263 2.53 24.14 3.14
C ASN A 263 2.95 23.48 1.82
N LEU A 264 3.53 22.27 1.77
CA LEU A 264 4.01 21.76 0.47
C LEU A 264 3.84 20.24 0.28
N GLY A 265 3.14 19.91 -0.82
CA GLY A 265 3.10 18.57 -1.40
C GLY A 265 2.25 17.60 -0.61
N GLY A 266 0.97 17.91 -0.35
CA GLY A 266 0.04 17.05 0.37
C GLY A 266 0.11 15.57 -0.03
N GLY A 267 0.34 15.28 -1.32
CA GLY A 267 0.66 13.94 -1.80
C GLY A 267 2.16 13.67 -1.73
N ILE A 268 2.92 14.29 -2.64
CA ILE A 268 4.34 14.04 -2.85
C ILE A 268 5.14 15.32 -2.66
N PHE A 269 6.30 15.23 -2.01
CA PHE A 269 7.26 16.33 -1.94
C PHE A 269 8.67 15.86 -2.34
N VAL A 270 9.33 16.61 -3.23
CA VAL A 270 10.70 16.33 -3.67
C VAL A 270 11.64 17.49 -3.30
N CYS A 271 12.76 17.16 -2.66
CA CYS A 271 13.81 18.11 -2.34
C CYS A 271 15.14 17.62 -2.89
N SER A 272 15.93 18.53 -3.44
CA SER A 272 17.30 18.28 -3.84
C SER A 272 18.25 19.32 -3.24
N ASN A 273 19.55 19.05 -3.18
CA ASN A 273 20.55 20.10 -2.96
C ASN A 273 20.79 20.90 -4.25
N THR A 274 21.44 22.05 -4.09
CA THR A 274 21.53 23.13 -5.09
C THR A 274 22.25 22.75 -6.38
N ASP A 275 23.08 21.70 -6.34
CA ASP A 275 23.84 21.20 -7.49
C ASP A 275 23.36 19.81 -7.95
N CYS A 276 22.22 19.34 -7.43
CA CYS A 276 21.62 18.06 -7.78
C CYS A 276 20.54 18.26 -8.84
N SER A 277 20.59 17.52 -9.95
CA SER A 277 19.38 17.28 -10.76
C SER A 277 18.49 16.26 -10.03
N SER A 278 17.18 16.37 -10.17
CA SER A 278 16.25 15.40 -9.61
C SER A 278 15.16 15.09 -10.61
N LYS A 279 15.25 13.91 -11.23
CA LYS A 279 14.28 13.38 -12.16
C LYS A 279 13.18 12.64 -11.42
N LEU A 280 11.97 13.16 -11.50
CA LEU A 280 10.76 12.45 -11.10
C LEU A 280 9.95 12.09 -12.33
N VAL A 281 9.69 10.79 -12.51
CA VAL A 281 8.83 10.31 -13.59
C VAL A 281 7.52 9.81 -13.02
N ILE A 282 6.43 10.37 -13.49
CA ILE A 282 5.06 10.01 -13.11
C ILE A 282 4.27 9.75 -14.39
N VAL A 283 3.75 8.52 -14.54
CA VAL A 283 2.99 8.13 -15.73
C VAL A 283 1.68 7.51 -15.32
N ASN A 284 0.59 7.86 -16.03
CA ASN A 284 -0.75 7.28 -15.84
C ASN A 284 -1.19 7.28 -14.36
N THR A 285 -0.87 8.33 -13.60
CA THR A 285 -1.11 8.34 -12.14
C THR A 285 -2.10 9.44 -11.77
N ILE A 286 -3.02 9.13 -10.85
CA ILE A 286 -3.88 10.12 -10.20
C ILE A 286 -3.11 10.64 -8.98
N ILE A 287 -2.87 11.94 -8.93
CA ILE A 287 -2.26 12.67 -7.80
C ILE A 287 -3.16 13.87 -7.53
N ALA A 288 -4.40 13.62 -7.13
CA ALA A 288 -5.41 14.67 -6.99
C ALA A 288 -6.12 14.57 -5.63
N GLY A 289 -6.53 15.72 -5.10
CA GLY A 289 -7.26 15.80 -3.84
C GLY A 289 -6.36 15.65 -2.60
N ASN A 290 -5.06 15.87 -2.73
CA ASN A 290 -4.16 15.93 -1.59
C ASN A 290 -3.97 17.38 -1.13
N THR A 291 -3.86 17.58 0.18
CA THR A 291 -3.86 18.91 0.77
C THR A 291 -2.56 19.18 1.52
N GLY A 292 -1.93 20.31 1.19
CA GLY A 292 -0.91 20.93 2.04
C GLY A 292 -1.61 21.99 2.89
N GLY A 293 -1.51 21.86 4.21
CA GLY A 293 -2.19 22.70 5.20
C GLY A 293 -1.78 24.18 5.12
N LEU A 294 -2.70 25.01 5.57
CA LEU A 294 -2.67 26.47 5.47
C LEU A 294 -1.63 27.13 6.38
N VAL A 295 -1.26 28.37 6.03
CA VAL A 295 -0.77 29.36 6.99
C VAL A 295 -1.81 30.48 7.06
N ASP A 296 -2.01 31.04 8.25
CA ASP A 296 -2.91 32.17 8.52
C ASP A 296 -2.86 33.23 7.41
N GLY A 297 -4.03 33.49 6.79
CA GLY A 297 -4.21 34.54 5.79
C GLY A 297 -4.17 34.11 4.31
N ALA A 298 -3.94 32.84 3.99
CA ALA A 298 -4.06 32.32 2.63
C ALA A 298 -5.30 31.43 2.48
N TYR A 299 -6.22 31.77 1.57
CA TYR A 299 -7.33 30.90 1.18
C TYR A 299 -6.78 29.81 0.22
N PHE A 300 -6.70 28.57 0.74
CA PHE A 300 -6.61 27.24 0.11
C PHE A 300 -6.32 27.10 -1.41
N VAL A 301 -5.36 26.21 -1.77
CA VAL A 301 -5.40 25.37 -2.99
C VAL A 301 -4.64 24.04 -2.74
N PRO A 302 -5.17 22.84 -3.10
CA PRO A 302 -4.52 21.55 -2.79
C PRO A 302 -3.19 21.37 -3.51
N THR A 303 -2.06 21.35 -2.80
CA THR A 303 -0.73 21.13 -3.40
C THR A 303 -0.45 19.64 -3.53
N ASP A 304 -0.94 19.01 -4.59
CA ASP A 304 -0.77 17.57 -4.82
C ASP A 304 0.71 17.13 -4.90
N LEU A 305 1.52 18.02 -5.48
CA LEU A 305 2.94 17.85 -5.72
C LEU A 305 3.71 19.09 -5.28
N GLY A 306 4.75 18.92 -4.46
CA GLY A 306 5.59 20.01 -3.99
C GLY A 306 7.08 19.76 -4.23
N TYR A 307 7.85 20.84 -4.28
CA TYR A 307 9.31 20.78 -4.32
C TYR A 307 9.96 21.98 -3.63
N TRP A 308 11.24 21.85 -3.27
CA TRP A 308 11.99 22.93 -2.61
C TRP A 308 12.79 23.75 -3.62
N LYS A 309 12.57 25.06 -3.77
CA LYS A 309 13.37 25.88 -4.71
C LYS A 309 14.70 26.36 -4.10
N GLY A 310 14.70 26.82 -2.86
CA GLY A 310 15.90 27.29 -2.17
C GLY A 310 15.73 28.52 -1.32
N ASP A 311 16.71 28.77 -0.44
CA ASP A 311 16.89 30.08 0.18
C ASP A 311 17.69 30.97 -0.77
N LYS A 312 17.53 32.29 -0.67
CA LYS A 312 18.54 33.23 -1.21
C LYS A 312 19.75 33.18 -0.29
N LYS A 313 20.94 32.92 -0.81
CA LYS A 313 22.20 33.09 -0.05
C LYS A 313 22.88 34.34 -0.57
N ASP A 314 23.11 35.30 0.33
CA ASP A 314 23.79 36.57 0.03
C ASP A 314 23.13 37.37 -1.12
N GLY A 315 21.80 37.31 -1.21
CA GLY A 315 21.03 37.99 -2.28
C GLY A 315 21.04 37.27 -3.64
N VAL A 316 21.79 36.17 -3.77
CA VAL A 316 21.81 35.32 -4.97
C VAL A 316 20.78 34.21 -4.82
N GLU A 317 19.92 34.07 -5.82
CA GLU A 317 18.96 32.97 -5.89
C GLU A 317 19.71 31.65 -6.08
N ILE A 318 19.53 30.71 -5.16
CA ILE A 318 20.08 29.37 -5.37
C ILE A 318 19.09 28.56 -6.18
N VAL A 319 19.41 28.32 -7.46
CA VAL A 319 18.57 27.57 -8.37
C VAL A 319 18.82 26.07 -8.20
N ARG A 320 17.80 25.32 -7.74
CA ARG A 320 17.78 23.86 -7.80
C ARG A 320 17.18 23.40 -9.12
N ASN A 321 17.78 22.37 -9.72
CA ASN A 321 17.31 21.79 -10.97
C ASN A 321 16.46 20.56 -10.71
N TYR A 322 15.21 20.60 -11.14
CA TYR A 322 14.31 19.45 -11.13
C TYR A 322 13.91 19.12 -12.56
N ASP A 323 14.04 17.84 -12.92
CA ASP A 323 13.56 17.28 -14.17
C ASP A 323 12.28 16.51 -13.88
N TRP A 324 11.21 16.82 -14.61
CA TRP A 324 9.90 16.22 -14.34
C TRP A 324 9.33 15.67 -15.62
N GLU A 325 8.89 14.42 -15.55
CA GLU A 325 8.15 13.78 -16.62
C GLU A 325 6.79 13.34 -16.08
N LEU A 326 5.79 14.22 -16.19
CA LEU A 326 4.40 13.91 -15.85
C LEU A 326 3.62 13.66 -17.14
N LYS A 327 3.12 12.44 -17.31
CA LYS A 327 2.44 12.01 -18.55
C LYS A 327 1.17 11.26 -18.24
N ASN A 328 0.06 11.69 -18.85
CA ASN A 328 -1.27 11.13 -18.60
C ASN A 328 -1.63 11.08 -17.11
N CYS A 329 -1.27 12.12 -16.35
CA CYS A 329 -1.60 12.21 -14.93
C CYS A 329 -2.87 13.03 -14.73
N ILE A 330 -3.60 12.73 -13.65
CA ILE A 330 -4.69 13.59 -13.15
C ILE A 330 -4.19 14.28 -11.89
N PHE A 331 -4.31 15.60 -11.83
CA PHE A 331 -3.83 16.39 -10.69
C PHE A 331 -4.76 17.56 -10.43
N GLY A 332 -4.81 18.04 -9.19
CA GLY A 332 -5.63 19.16 -8.78
C GLY A 332 -4.92 20.50 -8.99
N ALA A 333 -4.02 20.82 -8.06
CA ALA A 333 -3.32 22.09 -8.06
C ALA A 333 -1.81 21.98 -7.84
N THR A 334 -1.12 22.71 -8.69
CA THR A 334 0.31 23.00 -8.60
C THR A 334 0.46 24.51 -8.69
N TYR A 335 -0.11 25.25 -7.74
CA TYR A 335 -0.06 26.71 -7.80
C TYR A 335 1.17 27.26 -7.08
N SER A 336 1.78 28.20 -7.79
CA SER A 336 2.62 29.28 -7.30
C SER A 336 1.70 30.44 -6.88
N THR A 337 1.88 31.04 -5.71
CA THR A 337 1.09 32.22 -5.30
C THR A 337 1.63 33.50 -5.92
N SER A 338 0.79 34.54 -6.05
CA SER A 338 1.12 35.82 -6.69
C SER A 338 2.05 36.74 -5.87
N ASP A 339 2.19 36.50 -4.56
CA ASP A 339 3.15 37.19 -3.69
C ASP A 339 4.51 36.47 -3.57
N ASP A 340 4.68 35.38 -4.32
CA ASP A 340 5.91 34.62 -4.30
C ASP A 340 6.79 34.98 -5.51
N THR A 341 7.50 36.11 -5.37
CA THR A 341 8.50 36.65 -6.32
C THR A 341 9.69 35.71 -6.61
N GLN A 342 9.59 34.44 -6.20
CA GLN A 342 10.64 33.43 -6.23
C GLN A 342 10.31 32.23 -7.11
N LEU A 343 9.35 32.25 -8.05
CA LEU A 343 8.95 31.06 -8.84
C LEU A 343 9.42 31.02 -10.31
N ASN A 344 10.22 31.97 -10.76
CA ASN A 344 10.79 31.96 -12.10
C ASN A 344 11.93 30.94 -12.20
N ASN A 345 11.71 29.69 -12.63
CA ASN A 345 12.71 28.86 -13.37
C ASN A 345 12.30 27.40 -13.64
N VAL A 346 11.14 26.90 -13.19
CA VAL A 346 10.54 25.69 -13.80
C VAL A 346 9.36 26.18 -14.61
N ASP A 347 9.43 26.03 -15.93
CA ASP A 347 8.30 26.30 -16.80
C ASP A 347 7.19 25.29 -16.46
N GLN A 348 6.22 25.71 -15.65
CA GLN A 348 5.07 24.88 -15.28
C GLN A 348 4.23 24.51 -16.50
N SER A 349 4.35 25.23 -17.63
CA SER A 349 3.67 24.84 -18.88
C SER A 349 4.30 23.60 -19.53
N ALA A 350 5.57 23.27 -19.22
CA ALA A 350 6.23 22.05 -19.67
C ALA A 350 5.95 20.84 -18.75
N LEU A 351 5.68 21.09 -17.46
CA LEU A 351 5.26 20.08 -16.47
C LEU A 351 3.88 19.47 -16.81
N PHE A 352 2.99 20.27 -17.40
CA PHE A 352 1.61 19.91 -17.67
C PHE A 352 1.27 20.14 -19.13
N ASP A 353 1.86 19.33 -20.00
CA ASP A 353 1.41 19.27 -21.38
C ASP A 353 -0.03 18.77 -21.48
N ASN A 354 -0.58 18.82 -22.70
CA ASN A 354 -1.97 18.41 -22.98
C ASN A 354 -2.26 16.93 -22.73
N SER A 355 -1.28 16.11 -22.33
CA SER A 355 -1.52 14.72 -21.91
C SER A 355 -2.08 14.63 -20.50
N ASN A 356 -1.88 15.64 -19.66
CA ASN A 356 -2.33 15.64 -18.27
C ASN A 356 -3.70 16.31 -18.10
N ILE A 357 -4.45 15.91 -17.07
CA ILE A 357 -5.79 16.43 -16.76
C ILE A 357 -5.74 17.18 -15.43
N LYS A 358 -5.99 18.49 -15.50
CA LYS A 358 -6.12 19.34 -14.32
C LYS A 358 -7.53 19.31 -13.75
N VAL A 359 -7.64 19.22 -12.44
CA VAL A 359 -8.89 19.14 -11.68
C VAL A 359 -9.02 20.37 -10.79
N ALA A 360 -9.83 21.34 -11.21
CA ALA A 360 -10.01 22.58 -10.45
C ALA A 360 -10.82 22.39 -9.16
N ASP A 361 -11.79 21.48 -9.19
CA ASP A 361 -12.66 21.15 -8.07
C ASP A 361 -12.63 19.64 -7.87
N PHE A 362 -11.88 19.19 -6.87
CA PHE A 362 -11.73 17.77 -6.59
C PHE A 362 -13.03 17.14 -6.09
N ALA A 363 -13.83 17.87 -5.29
CA ALA A 363 -15.09 17.39 -4.74
C ALA A 363 -16.12 17.05 -5.83
N ASN A 364 -16.08 17.77 -6.96
CA ASN A 364 -16.96 17.55 -8.11
C ASN A 364 -16.25 16.95 -9.34
N SER A 365 -15.02 16.43 -9.18
CA SER A 365 -14.13 16.02 -10.28
C SER A 365 -14.60 14.81 -11.10
N LYS A 366 -15.56 14.02 -10.57
CA LYS A 366 -15.96 12.73 -11.14
C LYS A 366 -14.77 11.80 -11.42
N ILE A 367 -13.80 11.73 -10.51
CA ILE A 367 -12.76 10.70 -10.60
C ILE A 367 -13.26 9.39 -9.97
N PHE A 368 -13.74 9.49 -8.72
CA PHE A 368 -14.07 8.34 -7.88
C PHE A 368 -15.58 8.18 -7.69
N THR A 369 -16.00 6.95 -7.34
CA THR A 369 -17.41 6.55 -7.14
C THR A 369 -18.15 7.44 -6.14
N SER A 370 -17.49 7.78 -5.04
CA SER A 370 -17.99 8.71 -4.03
C SER A 370 -16.84 9.38 -3.31
N LEU A 371 -17.08 10.60 -2.86
CA LEU A 371 -16.18 11.37 -2.01
C LEU A 371 -16.91 11.72 -0.71
N TYR A 372 -16.16 11.78 0.38
CA TYR A 372 -16.64 12.28 1.66
C TYR A 372 -15.62 13.26 2.24
N LYS A 373 -16.10 14.24 2.99
CA LYS A 373 -15.23 15.22 3.65
C LYS A 373 -14.57 14.57 4.86
N LEU A 374 -13.26 14.72 4.98
CA LEU A 374 -12.52 14.32 6.18
C LEU A 374 -12.73 15.35 7.28
N ASP A 375 -12.73 14.88 8.52
CA ASP A 375 -12.81 15.72 9.71
C ASP A 375 -11.55 15.55 10.58
N ASN A 376 -11.54 16.25 11.72
CA ASN A 376 -10.40 16.26 12.63
C ASN A 376 -10.19 14.94 13.39
N THR A 377 -11.08 13.95 13.22
CA THR A 377 -10.87 12.59 13.76
C THR A 377 -9.88 11.79 12.92
N VAL A 378 -9.73 12.15 11.64
CA VAL A 378 -8.78 11.50 10.72
C VAL A 378 -7.45 12.24 10.73
N PHE A 379 -7.48 13.57 10.69
CA PHE A 379 -6.28 14.42 10.72
C PHE A 379 -6.39 15.46 11.84
N PRO A 380 -5.53 15.42 12.87
CA PRO A 380 -5.68 16.26 14.05
C PRO A 380 -5.62 17.77 13.74
N ASP A 381 -4.89 18.15 12.70
CA ASP A 381 -4.60 19.55 12.34
C ASP A 381 -5.33 19.98 11.05
N ILE A 382 -6.50 19.42 10.74
CA ILE A 382 -7.29 19.74 9.52
C ILE A 382 -8.09 21.06 9.62
N GLU A 383 -7.92 21.85 10.69
CA GLU A 383 -8.79 22.99 11.00
C GLU A 383 -8.83 24.03 9.86
N GLY A 384 -10.01 24.20 9.26
CA GLY A 384 -10.26 25.16 8.17
C GLY A 384 -10.03 24.60 6.76
N ASP A 385 -9.38 23.44 6.62
CA ASP A 385 -9.10 22.82 5.33
C ASP A 385 -10.23 21.91 4.83
N GLU A 386 -10.58 22.05 3.56
CA GLU A 386 -11.51 21.13 2.90
C GLU A 386 -10.75 19.96 2.27
N VAL A 387 -10.59 18.87 3.02
CA VAL A 387 -10.02 17.63 2.50
C VAL A 387 -11.13 16.64 2.17
N TRP A 388 -11.08 16.09 0.97
CA TRP A 388 -12.05 15.12 0.47
C TRP A 388 -11.36 13.79 0.19
N SER A 389 -11.99 12.70 0.62
CA SER A 389 -11.47 11.36 0.49
C SER A 389 -12.40 10.47 -0.32
N PRO A 390 -11.88 9.60 -1.19
CA PRO A 390 -12.70 8.58 -1.83
C PRO A 390 -13.13 7.52 -0.83
N THR A 391 -14.37 7.07 -0.95
CA THR A 391 -14.78 5.83 -0.29
C THR A 391 -14.00 4.67 -0.90
N LEU A 392 -13.28 3.92 -0.06
CA LEU A 392 -12.51 2.76 -0.49
C LEU A 392 -13.40 1.52 -0.56
N THR A 393 -13.01 0.57 -1.41
CA THR A 393 -13.66 -0.74 -1.42
C THR A 393 -13.46 -1.47 -0.09
N ASN A 394 -14.43 -2.30 0.28
CA ASN A 394 -14.39 -3.11 1.50
C ASN A 394 -13.80 -4.51 1.22
N ASP A 395 -12.64 -4.53 0.57
CA ASP A 395 -11.91 -5.76 0.22
C ASP A 395 -10.62 -5.90 1.04
N ALA A 396 -9.99 -7.08 0.99
CA ALA A 396 -8.70 -7.32 1.64
C ALA A 396 -7.58 -6.38 1.12
N MET A 397 -7.72 -5.89 -0.12
CA MET A 397 -6.88 -4.84 -0.70
C MET A 397 -7.78 -3.64 -1.04
N PRO A 398 -8.02 -2.71 -0.10
CA PRO A 398 -8.89 -1.56 -0.34
C PRO A 398 -8.31 -0.64 -1.43
N VAL A 399 -9.15 -0.21 -2.37
CA VAL A 399 -8.76 0.71 -3.45
C VAL A 399 -9.77 1.85 -3.60
N ALA A 400 -9.32 2.96 -4.19
CA ALA A 400 -10.21 4.05 -4.59
C ALA A 400 -10.78 3.77 -5.98
N SER A 401 -12.04 3.32 -6.04
CA SER A 401 -12.68 2.91 -7.29
C SER A 401 -13.11 4.10 -8.14
N LEU A 402 -12.82 4.03 -9.45
CA LEU A 402 -13.28 5.02 -10.43
C LEU A 402 -14.81 4.97 -10.57
N CYS A 403 -15.45 6.12 -10.78
CA CYS A 403 -16.89 6.17 -11.08
C CYS A 403 -17.20 5.87 -12.55
N GLU A 404 -18.47 5.57 -12.83
CA GLU A 404 -18.96 5.53 -14.21
C GLU A 404 -18.73 6.88 -14.90
N ASN A 405 -18.20 6.86 -16.12
CA ASN A 405 -17.79 8.05 -16.88
C ASN A 405 -16.70 8.88 -16.19
N SER A 406 -15.88 8.24 -15.36
CA SER A 406 -14.74 8.91 -14.73
C SER A 406 -13.82 9.55 -15.76
N ILE A 407 -13.33 10.74 -15.44
CA ILE A 407 -12.38 11.47 -16.27
C ILE A 407 -11.04 10.73 -16.45
N ALA A 408 -10.80 9.67 -15.66
CA ALA A 408 -9.61 8.83 -15.75
C ALA A 408 -9.71 7.71 -16.79
N ILE A 409 -10.93 7.31 -17.15
CA ILE A 409 -11.16 6.12 -17.99
C ILE A 409 -10.67 6.38 -19.41
N GLY A 410 -9.82 5.48 -19.91
CA GLY A 410 -9.31 5.53 -21.28
C GLY A 410 -8.45 6.76 -21.56
N LYS A 411 -7.75 7.29 -20.54
CA LYS A 411 -6.85 8.46 -20.67
C LYS A 411 -5.37 8.12 -20.52
N GLY A 412 -5.04 6.90 -20.11
CA GLY A 412 -3.67 6.43 -19.98
C GLY A 412 -3.08 5.93 -21.29
N THR A 413 -1.77 5.65 -21.26
CA THR A 413 -1.03 5.00 -22.35
C THR A 413 -0.57 3.61 -21.95
N ALA A 414 -0.58 2.66 -22.89
CA ALA A 414 0.00 1.32 -22.67
C ALA A 414 1.54 1.30 -22.79
N THR A 415 2.16 2.36 -23.31
CA THR A 415 3.62 2.44 -23.47
C THR A 415 4.13 3.84 -23.21
N TYR A 416 5.28 3.93 -22.54
CA TYR A 416 5.99 5.19 -22.35
C TYR A 416 7.52 4.96 -22.45
N ALA A 417 8.24 5.89 -23.05
CA ALA A 417 9.66 5.71 -23.34
C ALA A 417 10.46 5.46 -22.04
N GLY A 418 11.25 4.37 -22.00
CA GLY A 418 12.07 4.01 -20.83
C GLY A 418 11.30 3.51 -19.61
N ILE A 419 9.98 3.27 -19.73
CA ILE A 419 9.13 2.75 -18.65
C ILE A 419 8.25 1.61 -19.16
N THR A 420 8.27 0.50 -18.43
CA THR A 420 7.31 -0.59 -18.61
C THR A 420 6.01 -0.22 -17.91
N ILE A 421 4.93 -0.06 -18.67
CA ILE A 421 3.58 0.09 -18.12
C ILE A 421 3.00 -1.31 -17.86
N PRO A 422 2.50 -1.60 -16.65
CA PRO A 422 1.85 -2.87 -16.35
C PRO A 422 0.68 -3.19 -17.27
N THR A 423 0.52 -4.47 -17.62
CA THR A 423 -0.62 -4.98 -18.39
C THR A 423 -1.83 -5.32 -17.52
N ALA A 424 -1.69 -5.23 -16.20
CA ALA A 424 -2.75 -5.44 -15.24
C ALA A 424 -2.81 -4.29 -14.24
N ASP A 425 -3.98 -4.07 -13.64
CA ASP A 425 -4.21 -3.07 -12.60
C ASP A 425 -3.83 -3.60 -11.20
N GLN A 426 -4.02 -2.78 -10.16
CA GLN A 426 -3.69 -3.13 -8.77
C GLN A 426 -4.39 -4.41 -8.29
N LEU A 427 -5.59 -4.69 -8.79
CA LEU A 427 -6.41 -5.85 -8.43
C LEU A 427 -6.14 -7.06 -9.34
N GLY A 428 -5.22 -6.93 -10.31
CA GLY A 428 -4.86 -7.98 -11.25
C GLY A 428 -5.74 -8.03 -12.50
N ASN A 429 -6.63 -7.06 -12.70
CA ASN A 429 -7.48 -7.02 -13.90
C ASN A 429 -6.67 -6.55 -15.11
N VAL A 430 -6.92 -7.16 -16.27
CA VAL A 430 -6.21 -6.81 -17.50
C VAL A 430 -6.55 -5.38 -17.89
N ARG A 431 -5.52 -4.59 -18.20
CA ARG A 431 -5.68 -3.23 -18.70
C ARG A 431 -5.96 -3.24 -20.22
N PRO A 432 -6.90 -2.41 -20.70
CA PRO A 432 -7.13 -2.26 -22.13
C PRO A 432 -5.97 -1.54 -22.83
N SER A 433 -5.99 -1.48 -24.16
CA SER A 433 -4.96 -0.78 -24.97
C SER A 433 -4.83 0.70 -24.64
N THR A 434 -5.91 1.32 -24.18
CA THR A 434 -5.93 2.68 -23.64
C THR A 434 -6.40 2.59 -22.19
N PRO A 435 -5.49 2.39 -21.23
CA PRO A 435 -5.84 2.13 -19.84
C PRO A 435 -6.47 3.35 -19.17
N SER A 436 -7.11 3.14 -18.03
CA SER A 436 -7.47 4.21 -17.13
C SER A 436 -6.21 4.78 -16.45
N VAL A 437 -6.22 6.07 -16.17
CA VAL A 437 -5.22 6.72 -15.33
C VAL A 437 -5.49 6.33 -13.87
N GLY A 438 -4.46 5.89 -13.14
CA GLY A 438 -4.58 5.46 -11.75
C GLY A 438 -4.34 3.96 -11.53
N ALA A 439 -4.50 3.55 -10.26
CA ALA A 439 -4.20 2.20 -9.79
C ALA A 439 -5.12 1.10 -10.31
N VAL A 440 -6.38 1.44 -10.61
CA VAL A 440 -7.42 0.48 -10.99
C VAL A 440 -8.13 0.91 -12.27
N GLU A 441 -8.61 -0.06 -13.03
CA GLU A 441 -9.54 0.19 -14.13
C GLU A 441 -10.96 0.42 -13.62
N TYR A 442 -11.81 1.05 -14.44
CA TYR A 442 -13.25 1.06 -14.19
C TYR A 442 -13.89 -0.25 -14.67
N GLY A 443 -14.94 -0.70 -13.97
CA GLY A 443 -15.67 -1.89 -14.36
C GLY A 443 -14.95 -3.21 -14.04
N SER A 444 -13.84 -3.17 -13.29
CA SER A 444 -13.09 -4.34 -12.83
C SER A 444 -13.80 -5.16 -11.74
N ILE A 445 -15.12 -5.03 -11.63
CA ILE A 445 -15.97 -5.81 -10.75
C ILE A 445 -17.23 -6.21 -11.53
N THR A 446 -17.19 -7.32 -12.25
CA THR A 446 -18.42 -7.97 -12.72
C THR A 446 -19.04 -8.74 -11.55
N GLY A 447 -19.77 -8.02 -10.69
CA GLY A 447 -20.56 -8.62 -9.61
C GLY A 447 -21.11 -7.58 -8.63
N ILE A 448 -22.41 -7.63 -8.37
CA ILE A 448 -23.01 -6.95 -7.22
C ILE A 448 -22.54 -7.70 -5.96
N PHE A 449 -21.53 -7.18 -5.27
CA PHE A 449 -21.16 -7.65 -3.95
C PHE A 449 -21.78 -6.73 -2.90
N ASN A 450 -22.67 -7.29 -2.10
CA ASN A 450 -22.97 -6.72 -0.80
C ASN A 450 -21.82 -7.09 0.14
N THR A 451 -20.89 -6.18 0.37
CA THR A 451 -19.76 -6.34 1.30
C THR A 451 -20.17 -6.19 2.78
N THR A 452 -21.48 -6.15 3.06
CA THR A 452 -22.06 -6.18 4.41
C THR A 452 -22.93 -7.43 4.62
N ALA A 453 -22.59 -8.55 3.97
CA ALA A 453 -23.02 -9.85 4.50
C ALA A 453 -22.27 -10.11 5.82
N VAL A 454 -22.69 -9.44 6.90
CA VAL A 454 -22.72 -10.11 8.19
C VAL A 454 -23.41 -11.43 7.90
N LYS A 455 -22.82 -12.56 8.32
CA LYS A 455 -23.46 -13.86 8.20
C LYS A 455 -24.88 -13.71 8.76
N SER A 456 -25.85 -13.61 7.86
CA SER A 456 -27.24 -13.48 8.24
C SER A 456 -27.67 -14.89 8.59
N ASP A 457 -28.20 -15.08 9.80
CA ASP A 457 -28.85 -16.34 10.15
C ASP A 457 -30.13 -16.54 9.30
N ILE A 458 -30.54 -15.52 8.54
CA ILE A 458 -31.63 -15.59 7.58
C ILE A 458 -31.21 -16.38 6.33
N LYS A 459 -31.84 -17.53 6.11
CA LYS A 459 -31.68 -18.33 4.90
C LYS A 459 -32.86 -18.11 3.97
N ILE A 460 -32.62 -17.82 2.71
CA ILE A 460 -33.65 -17.66 1.67
C ILE A 460 -33.32 -18.62 0.52
N TRP A 461 -34.28 -19.44 0.10
CA TRP A 461 -34.13 -20.35 -1.03
C TRP A 461 -35.48 -20.58 -1.73
N ASN A 462 -35.47 -21.27 -2.86
CA ASN A 462 -36.69 -21.68 -3.54
C ASN A 462 -36.68 -23.14 -3.97
N GLU A 463 -37.86 -23.76 -3.95
CA GLU A 463 -38.14 -25.03 -4.60
C GLU A 463 -39.29 -24.83 -5.61
N GLY A 464 -38.94 -24.87 -6.90
CA GLY A 464 -39.87 -24.43 -7.95
C GLY A 464 -40.26 -22.96 -7.75
N ASN A 465 -41.57 -22.70 -7.67
CA ASN A 465 -42.12 -21.35 -7.51
C ASN A 465 -42.38 -20.99 -6.03
N LEU A 466 -42.02 -21.87 -5.08
CA LEU A 466 -42.16 -21.59 -3.66
C LEU A 466 -40.87 -21.00 -3.11
N LEU A 467 -40.97 -19.82 -2.50
CA LEU A 467 -39.90 -19.14 -1.77
C LEU A 467 -40.01 -19.46 -0.29
N PHE A 468 -38.88 -19.83 0.32
CA PHE A 468 -38.75 -20.13 1.74
C PHE A 468 -37.84 -19.10 2.42
N ALA A 469 -38.13 -18.80 3.69
CA ALA A 469 -37.24 -18.04 4.54
C ALA A 469 -37.19 -18.62 5.97
N GLU A 470 -35.98 -18.85 6.46
CA GLU A 470 -35.70 -19.20 7.86
C GLU A 470 -34.88 -18.10 8.54
N GLY A 471 -34.91 -18.00 9.86
CA GLY A 471 -34.13 -17.05 10.65
C GLY A 471 -34.73 -15.64 10.76
N VAL A 472 -35.98 -15.44 10.33
CA VAL A 472 -36.68 -14.15 10.41
C VAL A 472 -37.59 -14.06 11.64
N GLU A 473 -37.67 -12.92 12.30
CA GLU A 473 -38.62 -12.70 13.42
C GLU A 473 -39.92 -12.05 12.93
N GLY A 474 -41.07 -12.64 13.30
CA GLY A 474 -42.38 -12.12 12.91
C GLY A 474 -42.68 -12.19 11.41
N THR A 475 -43.65 -11.38 10.96
CA THR A 475 -44.02 -11.26 9.54
C THR A 475 -43.13 -10.23 8.86
N ASN A 476 -42.38 -10.64 7.83
CA ASN A 476 -41.43 -9.79 7.12
C ASN A 476 -41.86 -9.55 5.67
N PRO A 477 -41.62 -8.35 5.11
CA PRO A 477 -41.86 -8.08 3.70
C PRO A 477 -40.91 -8.89 2.82
N VAL A 478 -41.43 -9.31 1.67
CA VAL A 478 -40.68 -9.96 0.58
C VAL A 478 -40.87 -9.13 -0.68
N SER A 479 -39.76 -8.79 -1.33
CA SER A 479 -39.76 -8.20 -2.67
C SER A 479 -38.92 -9.08 -3.59
N VAL A 480 -39.39 -9.34 -4.81
CA VAL A 480 -38.62 -10.07 -5.84
C VAL A 480 -38.44 -9.17 -7.05
N TYR A 481 -37.21 -9.14 -7.57
CA TYR A 481 -36.80 -8.30 -8.68
C TYR A 481 -36.29 -9.17 -9.83
N ASP A 482 -36.59 -8.77 -11.07
CA ASP A 482 -35.93 -9.35 -12.24
C ASP A 482 -34.50 -8.82 -12.39
N LEU A 483 -33.75 -9.35 -13.37
CA LEU A 483 -32.36 -8.97 -13.60
C LEU A 483 -32.17 -7.54 -14.14
N THR A 484 -33.24 -6.86 -14.52
CA THR A 484 -33.22 -5.43 -14.89
C THR A 484 -33.39 -4.52 -13.67
N GLY A 485 -33.65 -5.09 -12.49
CA GLY A 485 -33.93 -4.36 -11.26
C GLY A 485 -35.40 -3.97 -11.09
N LYS A 486 -36.30 -4.39 -12.00
CA LYS A 486 -37.73 -4.14 -11.86
C LYS A 486 -38.32 -5.09 -10.82
N GLN A 487 -39.09 -4.55 -9.87
CA GLN A 487 -39.83 -5.36 -8.91
C GLN A 487 -40.97 -6.08 -9.62
N VAL A 488 -40.99 -7.41 -9.51
CA VAL A 488 -41.95 -8.29 -10.19
C VAL A 488 -42.89 -9.00 -9.22
N TYR A 489 -42.58 -8.99 -7.92
CA TYR A 489 -43.46 -9.54 -6.87
C TYR A 489 -43.25 -8.79 -5.55
N GLU A 490 -44.33 -8.69 -4.77
CA GLU A 490 -44.35 -8.18 -3.39
C GLU A 490 -45.26 -9.06 -2.52
N GLY A 491 -44.86 -9.32 -1.28
CA GLY A 491 -45.66 -10.06 -0.32
C GLY A 491 -45.05 -10.06 1.07
N THR A 492 -45.47 -11.00 1.92
CA THR A 492 -44.93 -11.17 3.27
C THR A 492 -44.67 -12.64 3.60
N ILE A 493 -43.65 -12.93 4.41
CA ILE A 493 -43.27 -14.28 4.83
C ILE A 493 -43.02 -14.33 6.34
N GLN A 494 -43.24 -15.50 6.94
CA GLN A 494 -42.92 -15.83 8.34
C GLN A 494 -41.90 -16.97 8.38
N ASN A 495 -41.17 -17.07 9.48
CA ASN A 495 -40.14 -18.10 9.69
C ASN A 495 -40.66 -19.53 9.45
N GLY A 496 -39.99 -20.28 8.58
CA GLY A 496 -40.31 -21.68 8.30
C GLY A 496 -41.54 -21.88 7.39
N ASN A 497 -42.20 -20.81 6.94
CA ASN A 497 -43.28 -20.87 5.97
C ASN A 497 -42.75 -20.64 4.54
N SER A 498 -43.54 -21.03 3.54
CA SER A 498 -43.27 -20.73 2.14
C SER A 498 -44.36 -19.85 1.53
N ILE A 499 -44.00 -19.12 0.48
CA ILE A 499 -44.92 -18.31 -0.32
C ILE A 499 -44.77 -18.65 -1.81
N MET A 500 -45.86 -18.59 -2.55
CA MET A 500 -45.86 -18.82 -4.00
C MET A 500 -45.53 -17.54 -4.75
N ILE A 501 -44.47 -17.58 -5.56
CA ILE A 501 -44.05 -16.47 -6.42
C ILE A 501 -44.59 -16.71 -7.83
N ASN A 502 -45.62 -15.95 -8.20
CA ASN A 502 -46.28 -16.04 -9.51
C ASN A 502 -45.56 -15.21 -10.57
N VAL A 503 -44.37 -15.68 -10.97
CA VAL A 503 -43.55 -15.07 -12.04
C VAL A 503 -43.19 -16.11 -13.09
N GLU A 504 -42.77 -15.66 -14.27
CA GLU A 504 -42.32 -16.56 -15.35
C GLU A 504 -41.01 -17.28 -14.97
N LYS A 505 -40.70 -18.37 -15.68
CA LYS A 505 -39.44 -19.10 -15.48
C LYS A 505 -38.25 -18.19 -15.74
N GLY A 506 -37.29 -18.19 -14.82
CA GLY A 506 -36.17 -17.26 -14.89
C GLY A 506 -35.34 -17.17 -13.62
N ILE A 507 -34.38 -16.26 -13.65
CA ILE A 507 -33.53 -15.92 -12.51
C ILE A 507 -34.02 -14.60 -11.93
N TYR A 508 -34.18 -14.56 -10.62
CA TYR A 508 -34.64 -13.39 -9.89
C TYR A 508 -33.80 -13.15 -8.64
N ILE A 509 -33.92 -11.96 -8.05
CA ILE A 509 -33.34 -11.61 -6.75
C ILE A 509 -34.49 -11.40 -5.76
N ALA A 510 -34.53 -12.19 -4.69
CA ALA A 510 -35.42 -11.96 -3.56
C ALA A 510 -34.74 -11.09 -2.50
N LYS A 511 -35.53 -10.26 -1.82
CA LYS A 511 -35.14 -9.52 -0.62
C LYS A 511 -36.13 -9.82 0.50
N VAL A 512 -35.64 -10.32 1.64
CA VAL A 512 -36.42 -10.58 2.86
C VAL A 512 -35.67 -10.02 4.06
N SER A 513 -36.33 -9.15 4.84
CA SER A 513 -35.74 -8.52 6.04
C SER A 513 -34.32 -7.95 5.80
N GLY A 514 -34.14 -7.27 4.66
CA GLY A 514 -32.84 -6.69 4.25
C GLY A 514 -31.82 -7.68 3.66
N THR A 515 -32.01 -8.99 3.83
CA THR A 515 -31.15 -10.05 3.24
C THR A 515 -31.61 -10.35 1.81
N THR A 516 -30.67 -10.63 0.89
CA THR A 516 -30.99 -10.95 -0.51
C THR A 516 -30.50 -12.34 -0.92
N ALA A 517 -31.22 -12.99 -1.83
CA ALA A 517 -30.84 -14.28 -2.40
C ALA A 517 -31.26 -14.41 -3.86
N LYS A 518 -30.49 -15.18 -4.63
CA LYS A 518 -30.84 -15.56 -6.00
C LYS A 518 -31.89 -16.66 -5.98
N LEU A 519 -32.97 -16.48 -6.74
CA LEU A 519 -33.97 -17.50 -7.01
C LEU A 519 -33.83 -18.05 -8.43
N VAL A 520 -34.09 -19.34 -8.59
CA VAL A 520 -34.17 -19.99 -9.90
C VAL A 520 -35.55 -20.61 -10.05
N ILE A 521 -36.46 -19.88 -10.71
CA ILE A 521 -37.85 -20.29 -10.95
C ILE A 521 -37.86 -21.21 -12.18
N ARG A 522 -38.26 -22.47 -12.01
CA ARG A 522 -38.08 -23.57 -12.98
C ARG A 522 -39.34 -24.00 -13.70
#